data_AF-A0A4Q5X6E1-F1
#
_entry.id   AF-A0A4Q5X6E1-F1
#
_cell.length_a   1.000
_cell.length_b   1.000
_cell.length_c   1.000
_cell.angle_alpha   90.00
_cell.angle_beta   90.00
_cell.angle_gamma   90.00
#
_symmetry.space_group_name_H-M   'P 1'
#
loop_
_entity.id
_entity.type
_entity.pdbx_description
1 polymer ?
#
loop_
_entity_poly.entity_id
_entity_poly.type
_entity_poly.pdbx_seq_one_letter_code
_entity_poly.pdbx_strand_id
1 'polypeptide(L)' 'MKELISQLVSKADLDEAQAAKVAEVVRGFLASKLPDALRGPVESALTGQAVDSAVDQAKGLIGKLF' A
#
# COMPACT_ATOMS: atom_id res chain seq x y z
N MET A 1 2.42 -1.11 -4.07
CA MET A 1 2.70 -0.32 -5.26
C MET A 1 2.12 -1.03 -6.45
N LYS A 2 2.31 -2.35 -6.59
CA LYS A 2 1.59 -3.16 -7.60
C LYS A 2 0.09 -2.89 -7.67
N GLU A 3 -0.60 -2.87 -6.53
CA GLU A 3 -2.06 -2.64 -6.52
C GLU A 3 -2.44 -1.23 -6.97
N LEU A 4 -1.75 -0.20 -6.46
CA LEU A 4 -1.95 1.19 -6.88
C LEU A 4 -1.65 1.39 -8.38
N ILE A 5 -0.57 0.78 -8.88
CA ILE A 5 -0.17 0.83 -10.29
C ILE A 5 -1.24 0.14 -11.16
N SER A 6 -1.72 -1.04 -10.75
CA SER A 6 -2.80 -1.76 -11.43
C SER A 6 -4.09 -0.92 -11.52
N GLN A 7 -4.43 -0.21 -10.45
CA GLN A 7 -5.58 0.69 -10.45
C GLN A 7 -5.37 1.94 -11.33
N LEU A 8 -4.15 2.47 -11.39
CA LEU A 8 -3.81 3.58 -12.28
C LEU A 8 -3.87 3.17 -13.75
N VAL A 9 -3.38 1.99 -14.09
CA VAL A 9 -3.49 1.43 -15.45
C VAL A 9 -4.96 1.21 -15.82
N SER A 10 -5.72 0.53 -14.96
CA SER A 10 -7.10 0.13 -15.27
C SER A 10 -8.12 1.27 -15.22
N LYS A 11 -7.92 2.30 -14.39
CA LYS A 11 -8.91 3.37 -14.17
C LYS A 11 -8.51 4.72 -14.76
N ALA A 12 -7.22 4.97 -14.93
CA ALA A 12 -6.72 6.22 -15.50
C ALA A 12 -6.12 6.02 -16.90
N ASP A 13 -6.18 4.80 -17.43
CA ASP A 13 -5.70 4.43 -18.78
C ASP A 13 -4.23 4.84 -19.00
N LEU A 14 -3.43 4.72 -17.94
CA LEU A 14 -2.01 5.00 -17.96
C LEU A 14 -1.23 3.76 -18.40
N ASP A 15 -0.14 3.95 -19.13
CA ASP A 15 0.80 2.86 -19.35
C ASP A 15 1.51 2.47 -18.03
N GLU A 16 2.06 1.25 -17.96
CA GLU A 16 2.71 0.75 -16.73
C GLU A 16 3.85 1.66 -16.24
N ALA A 17 4.62 2.27 -17.16
CA ALA A 17 5.75 3.11 -16.81
C ALA A 17 5.29 4.46 -16.21
N GLN A 18 4.23 5.04 -16.78
CA GLN A 18 3.56 6.23 -16.27
C GLN A 18 2.90 5.96 -14.92
N ALA A 19 2.17 4.85 -14.80
CA ALA A 19 1.51 4.44 -13.57
C ALA A 19 2.53 4.21 -12.43
N ALA A 20 3.67 3.57 -12.72
CA ALA A 20 4.77 3.42 -11.76
C ALA A 20 5.31 4.77 -11.29
N LYS A 21 5.56 5.70 -12.22
CA LYS A 21 6.06 7.03 -11.89
C LYS A 21 5.06 7.85 -11.06
N VAL A 22 3.78 7.78 -11.40
CA VAL A 22 2.72 8.44 -10.62
C VAL A 22 2.63 7.85 -9.21
N ALA A 23 2.70 6.52 -9.08
CA ALA A 23 2.71 5.86 -7.78
C ALA A 23 3.88 6.30 -6.89
N GLU A 24 5.09 6.49 -7.46
CA GLU A 24 6.24 7.02 -6.73
C GLU A 24 6.05 8.47 -6.28
N VAL A 25 5.53 9.34 -7.15
CA VAL A 25 5.26 10.75 -6.81
C VAL A 25 4.24 10.86 -5.69
N VAL A 26 3.15 10.09 -5.77
CA VAL A 26 2.11 10.06 -4.72
C VAL A 26 2.68 9.55 -3.40
N ARG A 27 3.50 8.48 -3.44
CA ARG A 27 4.19 7.98 -2.24
C ARG A 27 5.10 9.06 -1.63
N GLY A 28 5.95 9.69 -2.45
CA GLY A 28 6.87 10.73 -1.98
C GLY A 28 6.13 11.93 -1.36
N PHE A 29 5.03 12.34 -1.99
CA PHE A 29 4.18 13.40 -1.45
C PHE A 29 3.58 13.00 -0.09
N LEU A 30 2.96 11.82 0.02
CA LEU A 30 2.38 11.34 1.28
C LEU A 30 3.44 11.20 2.37
N ALA A 31 4.60 10.63 2.06
CA ALA A 31 5.71 10.52 3.00
C ALA A 31 6.21 11.89 3.51
N SER A 32 6.18 12.93 2.65
CA SER A 32 6.56 14.29 3.04
C SER A 32 5.54 15.01 3.92
N LYS A 33 4.26 14.58 3.89
CA LYS A 33 3.16 15.19 4.65
C LYS A 33 2.80 14.42 5.92
N LEU A 34 3.17 13.15 6.00
CA LEU A 34 2.84 12.31 7.13
C LEU A 34 3.90 12.43 8.25
N PRO A 35 3.45 12.56 9.51
CA PRO A 35 4.30 12.34 10.67
C PRO A 35 4.96 10.96 10.62
N ASP A 36 6.17 10.83 11.18
CA ASP A 36 6.96 9.59 11.12
C ASP A 36 6.18 8.36 11.61
N ALA A 37 5.33 8.52 12.63
CA ALA A 37 4.49 7.46 13.18
C ALA A 37 3.47 6.88 12.17
N LEU A 38 3.09 7.64 11.15
CA LEU A 38 2.09 7.23 10.15
C LEU A 38 2.71 6.78 8.83
N ARG A 39 4.02 7.00 8.61
CA ARG A 39 4.68 6.58 7.36
C ARG A 39 4.60 5.08 7.13
N GLY A 40 4.96 4.27 8.14
CA GLY A 40 4.96 2.80 8.03
C GLY A 40 3.59 2.22 7.66
N PRO A 41 2.51 2.54 8.40
CA PRO A 41 1.16 2.06 8.09
C PRO A 41 0.67 2.48 6.69
N VAL A 42 0.94 3.72 6.28
CA VAL A 42 0.52 4.21 4.95
C VAL A 42 1.34 3.59 3.83
N GLU A 43 2.65 3.41 4.01
CA GLU A 43 3.47 2.66 3.07
C GLU A 43 2.96 1.24 2.92
N SER A 44 2.66 0.53 4.01
CA SER A 44 2.09 -0.82 3.96
C SER A 44 0.72 -0.88 3.25
N ALA A 45 -0.12 0.14 3.41
CA ALA A 45 -1.40 0.23 2.71
C ALA A 45 -1.22 0.48 1.21
N LEU A 46 -0.31 1.39 0.83
CA LEU A 46 0.03 1.65 -0.58
C LEU A 46 0.78 0.48 -1.21
N THR A 47 1.55 -0.29 -0.43
CA THR A 47 2.26 -1.47 -0.91
C THR A 47 1.35 -2.67 -1.10
N GLY A 48 0.27 -2.75 -0.33
CA GLY A 48 -0.59 -3.93 -0.21
C GLY A 48 -0.08 -4.92 0.84
N GLN A 49 1.08 -4.66 1.47
CA GLN A 49 1.66 -5.52 2.51
C GLN A 49 0.85 -5.50 3.82
N ALA A 50 0.04 -4.46 4.05
CA ALA A 50 -0.84 -4.37 5.21
C ALA A 50 -1.91 -5.46 5.24
N VAL A 51 -2.39 -5.93 4.08
CA VAL A 51 -3.48 -6.91 4.02
C VAL A 51 -3.00 -8.28 4.50
N ASP A 52 -1.86 -8.75 3.99
CA ASP A 52 -1.29 -10.04 4.41
C ASP A 52 -0.90 -10.04 5.89
N SER A 53 -0.27 -8.96 6.37
CA SER A 53 0.21 -8.87 7.75
C SER A 53 -0.94 -8.76 8.78
N ALA A 54 -2.01 -8.04 8.45
CA ALA A 54 -3.19 -7.92 9.31
C ALA A 54 -4.03 -9.21 9.33
N VAL A 55 -4.14 -9.89 8.19
CA VAL A 55 -4.80 -11.20 8.09
C VAL A 55 -4.03 -12.26 8.88
N ASP A 56 -2.70 -12.28 8.81
CA ASP A 56 -1.88 -13.22 9.58
C ASP A 56 -1.90 -12.94 11.08
N GLN A 57 -1.92 -11.67 11.51
CA GLN A 57 -2.12 -11.31 12.92
C GLN A 57 -3.50 -11.74 13.44
N ALA A 58 -4.56 -11.56 12.65
CA ALA A 58 -5.90 -12.00 13.02
C ALA A 58 -6.00 -13.53 13.12
N LYS A 59 -5.41 -14.26 12.17
CA LYS A 59 -5.34 -15.74 12.21
C LYS A 59 -4.55 -16.25 13.40
N GLY A 60 -3.42 -15.62 13.73
CA GLY A 60 -2.56 -16.00 14.85
C GLY A 60 -3.22 -15.77 16.23
N LEU A 61 -4.14 -14.81 16.33
CA LEU A 61 -4.94 -14.60 17.54
C LEU A 61 -6.07 -15.62 17.67
N ILE A 62 -6.77 -15.93 16.57
CA ILE A 62 -7.85 -16.94 16.57
C ILE A 62 -7.26 -18.33 16.85
N GLY A 63 -6.13 -18.68 16.24
CA GLY A 63 -5.46 -19.97 16.47
C GLY A 63 -4.80 -20.14 17.85
N LYS A 64 -4.79 -19.11 18.71
CA LYS A 64 -4.38 -19.19 20.12
C LYS A 64 -5.56 -19.30 21.08
N LEU A 65 -6.77 -19.03 20.60
CA LEU A 65 -8.01 -19.06 21.39
C LEU A 65 -8.82 -20.34 21.18
N PHE A 66 -8.46 -21.14 20.18
CA PHE A 66 -8.98 -22.48 19.88
C PHE A 66 -7.83 -23.48 19.85
#